data_AF-A0A3A5VX17-F1
#
_entry.id   AF-A0A3A5VX17-F1
#
_cell.length_a   1.000
_cell.length_b   1.000
_cell.length_c   1.000
_cell.angle_alpha   90.00
_cell.angle_beta   90.00
_cell.angle_gamma   90.00
#
_symmetry.space_group_name_H-M   'P 1'
#
loop_
_entity.id
_entity.type
_entity.pdbx_description
1 polymer ?
#
loop_
_entity_poly.entity_id
_entity_poly.type
_entity_poly.pdbx_seq_one_letter_code
_entity_poly.pdbx_strand_id
1 'polypeptide(L)'
;MTQDTILGSRVFVDWANKTSMRSVHTPFGQLVLHDDDEPVEDAALQAELKGLGLLYDIVRLSDSWVVFPGKRRDYIESIDFGPRILIDPLRTVLNRLMNDDNHLVMKMDGDWACVLASGQAMECAIVDGLVSVVLLGTAGWPDKHTPSTLQEKAKAARVQDRLDERGTSIDAYAIPLSYEEIIAFHEMSDHLQTQASRERLKEIGAYARRLYVCRGHDQQSVQQHVQLLMEGLEADEIEAYCNEPEVAADAMFLMPQMAR
;
A
#
# COMPACT_ATOMS: atom_id res chain seq x y z
N MET A 1 11.92 -35.33 24.34
CA MET A 1 11.29 -35.07 25.65
C MET A 1 10.95 -33.60 25.69
N THR A 2 9.70 -33.34 26.01
CA THR A 2 8.93 -32.09 25.94
C THR A 2 9.53 -30.95 26.77
N GLN A 3 9.55 -29.76 26.16
CA GLN A 3 9.50 -28.49 26.90
C GLN A 3 8.39 -27.65 26.27
N ASP A 4 7.15 -27.93 26.69
CA ASP A 4 6.05 -26.99 26.60
C ASP A 4 6.36 -25.83 27.53
N THR A 5 6.84 -24.72 26.98
CA THR A 5 6.95 -23.47 27.73
C THR A 5 5.60 -22.78 27.64
N ILE A 6 4.77 -23.06 28.64
CA ILE A 6 3.44 -22.46 28.83
C ILE A 6 3.61 -20.93 28.95
N LEU A 7 2.94 -20.20 28.04
CA LEU A 7 2.72 -18.76 28.12
C LEU A 7 2.16 -18.39 29.49
N GLY A 8 2.94 -17.67 30.30
CA GLY A 8 2.52 -17.24 31.63
C GLY A 8 1.42 -16.18 31.57
N SER A 9 0.17 -16.56 31.75
CA SER A 9 -0.93 -15.63 32.02
C SER A 9 -0.81 -15.10 33.45
N ARG A 10 -0.89 -13.77 33.64
CA ARG A 10 -1.01 -13.16 34.97
C ARG A 10 -2.42 -12.60 35.15
N VAL A 11 -3.12 -13.10 36.15
CA VAL A 11 -4.43 -12.58 36.55
C VAL A 11 -4.23 -11.58 37.67
N PHE A 12 -4.73 -10.36 37.49
CA PHE A 12 -4.75 -9.31 38.49
C PHE A 12 -6.21 -9.04 38.87
N VAL A 13 -6.52 -9.10 40.17
CA VAL A 13 -7.84 -8.74 40.70
C VAL A 13 -7.67 -7.41 41.43
N ASP A 14 -8.32 -6.36 40.93
CA ASP A 14 -8.52 -5.15 41.71
C ASP A 14 -9.62 -5.43 42.74
N TRP A 15 -9.34 -5.21 44.02
CA TRP A 15 -10.29 -5.48 45.10
C TRP A 15 -11.14 -4.24 45.43
N ALA A 16 -10.81 -3.07 44.87
CA ALA A 16 -11.56 -1.83 45.05
C ALA A 16 -12.73 -1.70 44.06
N ASN A 17 -12.58 -2.25 42.86
CA ASN A 17 -13.63 -2.45 41.86
C ASN A 17 -13.55 -3.92 41.46
N LYS A 18 -14.63 -4.70 41.55
CA LYS A 18 -14.67 -6.13 41.19
C LYS A 18 -14.38 -6.34 39.68
N THR A 19 -13.15 -6.11 39.28
CA THR A 19 -12.69 -6.15 37.89
C THR A 19 -11.59 -7.20 37.82
N SER A 20 -11.84 -8.31 37.14
CA SER A 20 -10.81 -9.32 36.91
C SER A 20 -10.11 -9.04 35.60
N MET A 21 -8.84 -8.66 35.69
CA MET A 21 -7.98 -8.43 34.53
C MET A 21 -7.09 -9.63 34.28
N ARG A 22 -7.14 -10.16 33.06
CA ARG A 22 -6.23 -11.19 32.58
C ARG A 22 -5.26 -10.59 31.57
N SER A 23 -3.97 -10.66 31.86
CA SER A 23 -2.91 -10.18 30.97
C SER A 23 -2.11 -11.35 30.40
N VAL A 24 -1.94 -11.35 29.08
CA VAL A 24 -1.19 -12.37 28.35
C VAL A 24 -0.15 -11.71 27.45
N HIS A 25 1.08 -12.22 27.49
CA HIS A 25 2.16 -11.76 26.62
C HIS A 25 2.01 -12.33 25.22
N THR A 26 2.22 -11.52 24.20
CA THR A 26 2.18 -11.90 22.78
C THR A 26 3.41 -11.36 22.05
N PRO A 27 3.70 -11.83 20.82
CA PRO A 27 4.75 -11.24 20.00
C PRO A 27 4.56 -9.76 19.65
N PHE A 28 3.34 -9.21 19.78
CA PHE A 28 3.01 -7.82 19.47
C PHE A 28 2.80 -6.94 20.72
N GLY A 29 3.16 -7.45 21.91
CA GLY A 29 2.98 -6.77 23.20
C GLY A 29 2.02 -7.49 24.14
N GLN A 30 1.45 -6.76 25.10
CA GLN A 30 0.53 -7.33 26.08
C GLN A 30 -0.93 -7.22 25.64
N LEU A 31 -1.64 -8.36 25.62
CA LEU A 31 -3.08 -8.42 25.50
C LEU A 31 -3.70 -8.38 26.90
N VAL A 32 -4.59 -7.42 27.15
CA VAL A 32 -5.26 -7.26 28.45
C VAL A 32 -6.76 -7.44 28.24
N LEU A 33 -7.33 -8.44 28.91
CA LEU A 33 -8.74 -8.81 28.87
C LEU A 33 -9.43 -8.38 30.17
N HIS A 34 -10.68 -7.92 30.05
CA HIS A 34 -11.51 -7.46 31.16
C HIS A 34 -12.66 -8.46 31.34
N ASP A 35 -12.48 -9.49 32.16
CA ASP A 35 -13.40 -10.63 32.28
C ASP A 35 -14.58 -10.32 33.24
N ASP A 36 -15.13 -9.10 33.20
CA ASP A 36 -16.05 -8.58 34.23
C ASP A 36 -17.46 -9.20 34.16
N ASP A 37 -18.04 -9.29 32.96
CA ASP A 37 -19.43 -9.73 32.74
C ASP A 37 -19.52 -11.12 32.10
N GLU A 38 -18.76 -11.35 31.01
CA GLU A 38 -18.64 -12.65 30.34
C GLU A 38 -17.16 -12.97 30.13
N PRO A 39 -16.61 -14.00 30.82
CA PRO A 39 -15.20 -14.32 30.71
C PRO A 39 -14.91 -14.86 29.31
N VAL A 40 -13.82 -14.39 28.70
CA VAL A 40 -13.40 -14.88 27.39
C VAL A 40 -13.01 -16.35 27.49
N GLU A 41 -13.63 -17.20 26.66
CA GLU A 41 -13.36 -18.63 26.63
C GLU A 41 -11.87 -18.93 26.32
N ASP A 42 -11.28 -19.84 27.10
CA ASP A 42 -9.87 -20.21 26.94
C ASP A 42 -9.56 -20.79 25.56
N ALA A 43 -10.49 -21.55 24.96
CA ALA A 43 -10.31 -22.12 23.63
C ALA A 43 -10.20 -21.03 22.55
N ALA A 44 -11.09 -20.03 22.60
CA ALA A 44 -11.06 -18.89 21.69
C ALA A 44 -9.77 -18.08 21.86
N LEU A 45 -9.39 -17.78 23.12
CA LEU A 45 -8.14 -17.08 23.42
C LEU A 45 -6.92 -17.85 22.88
N GLN A 46 -6.84 -19.17 23.10
CA GLN A 46 -5.72 -19.97 22.62
C GLN A 46 -5.64 -20.01 21.08
N ALA A 47 -6.78 -20.03 20.39
CA ALA A 47 -6.81 -19.94 18.93
C ALA A 47 -6.22 -18.61 18.44
N GLU A 48 -6.61 -17.48 19.05
CA GLU A 48 -6.06 -16.16 18.72
C GLU A 48 -4.57 -16.06 19.02
N LEU A 49 -4.11 -16.56 20.17
CA LEU A 49 -2.69 -16.55 20.55
C LEU A 49 -1.83 -17.36 19.59
N LYS A 50 -2.32 -18.52 19.15
CA LYS A 50 -1.65 -19.35 18.14
C LYS A 50 -1.60 -18.62 16.79
N GLY A 51 -2.71 -17.99 16.40
CA GLY A 51 -2.77 -17.15 15.20
C GLY A 51 -1.78 -16.00 15.24
N LEU A 52 -1.66 -15.29 16.37
CA LEU A 52 -0.71 -14.19 16.54
C LEU A 52 0.75 -14.66 16.41
N GLY A 53 1.07 -15.85 16.91
CA GLY A 53 2.37 -16.48 16.69
C GLY A 53 2.65 -16.69 15.20
N LEU A 54 1.71 -17.30 14.48
CA LEU A 54 1.83 -17.53 13.03
C LEU A 54 1.95 -16.21 12.26
N LEU A 55 1.10 -15.22 12.55
CA LEU A 55 1.12 -13.90 11.93
C LEU A 55 2.49 -13.24 12.08
N TYR A 56 3.06 -13.29 13.28
CA TYR A 56 4.37 -12.72 13.57
C TYR A 56 5.48 -13.40 12.76
N ASP A 57 5.46 -14.73 12.67
CA ASP A 57 6.45 -15.48 11.89
C ASP A 57 6.35 -15.16 10.39
N ILE A 58 5.13 -15.05 9.85
CA ILE A 58 4.91 -14.67 8.44
C ILE A 58 5.44 -13.27 8.17
N VAL A 59 5.11 -12.29 9.02
CA VAL A 59 5.60 -10.91 8.85
C VAL A 59 7.12 -10.84 8.89
N ARG A 60 7.76 -11.60 9.80
CA ARG A 60 9.23 -11.63 9.91
C ARG A 60 9.94 -12.23 8.71
N LEU A 61 9.26 -13.07 7.94
CA LEU A 61 9.80 -13.72 6.74
C LEU A 61 9.40 -12.97 5.46
N SER A 62 8.61 -11.91 5.57
CA SER A 62 8.12 -11.16 4.42
C SER A 62 9.04 -9.99 4.09
N ASP A 63 9.22 -9.74 2.79
CA ASP A 63 9.90 -8.55 2.28
C ASP A 63 8.94 -7.35 2.12
N SER A 64 7.63 -7.58 2.28
CA SER A 64 6.57 -6.58 2.05
C SER A 64 6.01 -6.00 3.36
N TRP A 65 6.37 -6.56 4.50
CA TRP A 65 5.78 -6.22 5.80
C TRP A 65 6.84 -6.10 6.89
N VAL A 66 6.61 -5.21 7.85
CA VAL A 66 7.45 -5.07 9.04
C VAL A 66 6.61 -4.97 10.30
N VAL A 67 7.17 -5.44 11.41
CA VAL A 67 6.63 -5.13 12.74
C VAL A 67 7.15 -3.77 13.16
N PHE A 68 6.24 -2.81 13.29
CA PHE A 68 6.55 -1.45 13.71
C PHE A 68 6.34 -1.32 15.23
N PRO A 69 7.41 -1.09 16.01
CA PRO A 69 7.32 -1.03 17.46
C PRO A 69 6.55 0.21 17.91
N GLY A 70 5.51 0.02 18.71
CA GLY A 70 4.73 1.12 19.28
C GLY A 70 5.02 1.35 20.75
N LYS A 71 4.54 2.47 21.30
CA LYS A 71 4.77 2.82 22.72
C LYS A 71 4.11 1.86 23.72
N ARG A 72 3.04 1.17 23.31
CA ARG A 72 2.23 0.28 24.18
C ARG A 72 1.94 -1.09 23.57
N ARG A 73 1.90 -1.15 22.24
CA ARG A 73 1.69 -2.35 21.43
C ARG A 73 2.32 -2.11 20.07
N ASP A 74 2.66 -3.19 19.40
CA ASP A 74 3.28 -3.15 18.09
C ASP A 74 2.22 -3.20 16.99
N TYR A 75 2.56 -2.62 15.85
CA TYR A 75 1.74 -2.60 14.65
C TYR A 75 2.43 -3.42 13.56
N ILE A 76 1.66 -3.80 12.55
CA ILE A 76 2.21 -4.35 11.31
C ILE A 76 2.04 -3.29 10.23
N GLU A 77 3.12 -2.93 9.55
CA GLU A 77 3.11 -1.93 8.49
C GLU A 77 3.56 -2.55 7.17
N SER A 78 2.86 -2.23 6.08
CA SER A 78 3.28 -2.60 4.73
C SER A 78 4.39 -1.66 4.25
N ILE A 79 5.48 -2.21 3.73
CA ILE A 79 6.63 -1.46 3.19
C ILE A 79 6.79 -1.63 1.68
N ASP A 80 5.87 -2.36 1.06
CA ASP A 80 5.74 -2.48 -0.38
C ASP A 80 5.19 -1.20 -1.03
N PHE A 81 5.28 -1.17 -2.35
CA PHE A 81 4.82 -0.04 -3.14
C PHE A 81 3.31 0.21 -2.98
N GLY A 82 2.90 1.48 -3.07
CA GLY A 82 1.50 1.87 -2.91
C GLY A 82 1.14 2.53 -1.59
N PRO A 83 -0.16 2.77 -1.34
CA PRO A 83 -0.69 3.24 -0.07
C PRO A 83 -0.20 2.43 1.12
N ARG A 84 0.17 3.05 2.24
CA ARG A 84 0.66 2.31 3.41
C ARG A 84 -0.50 1.67 4.17
N ILE A 85 -0.40 0.37 4.42
CA ILE A 85 -1.31 -0.37 5.29
C ILE A 85 -0.72 -0.46 6.68
N LEU A 86 -1.47 -0.02 7.69
CA LEU A 86 -1.12 -0.17 9.11
C LEU A 86 -2.18 -1.03 9.79
N ILE A 87 -1.77 -2.13 10.42
CA ILE A 87 -2.64 -3.09 11.11
C ILE A 87 -2.37 -3.05 12.61
N ASP A 88 -3.43 -3.09 13.39
CA ASP A 88 -3.39 -3.24 14.85
C ASP A 88 -3.88 -4.64 15.26
N PRO A 89 -2.95 -5.62 15.38
CA PRO A 89 -3.33 -7.01 15.61
C PRO A 89 -3.98 -7.21 16.98
N LEU A 90 -3.42 -6.57 18.02
CA LEU A 90 -3.95 -6.73 19.38
C LEU A 90 -5.31 -6.05 19.56
N ARG A 91 -5.54 -4.89 18.94
CA ARG A 91 -6.87 -4.26 18.98
C ARG A 91 -7.90 -5.09 18.22
N THR A 92 -7.53 -5.70 17.10
CA THR A 92 -8.41 -6.60 16.34
C THR A 92 -8.84 -7.79 17.20
N VAL A 93 -7.89 -8.49 17.81
CA VAL A 93 -8.18 -9.63 18.71
C VAL A 93 -9.04 -9.21 19.90
N LEU A 94 -8.71 -8.08 20.53
CA LEU A 94 -9.48 -7.58 21.67
C LEU A 94 -10.92 -7.24 21.27
N ASN A 95 -11.11 -6.60 20.13
CA ASN A 95 -12.43 -6.25 19.61
C ASN A 95 -13.27 -7.51 19.35
N ARG A 96 -12.68 -8.56 18.76
CA ARG A 96 -13.33 -9.84 18.52
C ARG A 96 -13.76 -10.54 19.81
N LEU A 97 -12.83 -10.69 20.75
CA LEU A 97 -13.05 -11.48 21.97
C LEU A 97 -14.00 -10.78 22.94
N MET A 98 -13.95 -9.44 23.01
CA MET A 98 -14.71 -8.67 24.01
C MET A 98 -16.03 -8.09 23.48
N ASN A 99 -16.14 -7.85 22.17
CA ASN A 99 -17.27 -7.13 21.58
C ASN A 99 -17.92 -7.88 20.39
N ASP A 100 -17.49 -9.10 20.09
CA ASP A 100 -17.93 -9.87 18.91
C ASP A 100 -17.76 -9.09 17.57
N ASP A 101 -16.78 -8.17 17.53
CA ASP A 101 -16.51 -7.33 16.36
C ASP A 101 -15.56 -8.04 15.39
N ASN A 102 -16.08 -8.36 14.21
CA ASN A 102 -15.38 -9.09 13.15
C ASN A 102 -14.64 -8.18 12.15
N HIS A 103 -14.50 -6.88 12.46
CA HIS A 103 -13.72 -5.97 11.63
C HIS A 103 -12.24 -6.02 11.99
N LEU A 104 -11.40 -6.11 10.96
CA LEU A 104 -9.96 -5.95 11.11
C LEU A 104 -9.64 -4.48 11.38
N VAL A 105 -8.82 -4.22 12.40
CA VAL A 105 -8.45 -2.86 12.80
C VAL A 105 -7.24 -2.44 11.98
N MET A 106 -7.49 -1.74 10.87
CA MET A 106 -6.45 -1.34 9.94
C MET A 106 -6.69 0.03 9.30
N LYS A 107 -5.62 0.62 8.78
CA LYS A 107 -5.62 1.90 8.07
C LYS A 107 -4.92 1.77 6.73
N MET A 108 -5.35 2.57 5.76
CA MET A 108 -4.68 2.78 4.48
C MET A 108 -4.40 4.28 4.34
N ASP A 109 -3.13 4.66 4.23
CA ASP A 109 -2.68 6.07 4.19
C ASP A 109 -3.24 6.95 5.33
N GLY A 110 -3.43 6.35 6.50
CA GLY A 110 -3.89 7.03 7.71
C GLY A 110 -5.41 7.02 7.91
N ASP A 111 -6.18 6.71 6.87
CA ASP A 111 -7.64 6.55 6.93
C ASP A 111 -8.03 5.13 7.31
N TRP A 112 -9.12 4.97 8.05
CA TRP A 112 -9.60 3.65 8.48
C TRP A 112 -10.06 2.83 7.27
N ALA A 113 -9.48 1.65 7.11
CA ALA A 113 -9.88 0.68 6.11
C ALA A 113 -10.71 -0.42 6.79
N CYS A 114 -11.96 -0.56 6.36
CA CYS A 114 -12.88 -1.53 6.91
C CYS A 114 -12.77 -2.85 6.12
N VAL A 115 -12.27 -3.91 6.77
CA VAL A 115 -12.27 -5.26 6.22
C VAL A 115 -13.05 -6.15 7.17
N LEU A 116 -14.19 -6.63 6.72
CA LEU A 116 -15.07 -7.50 7.49
C LEU A 116 -14.72 -8.97 7.21
N ALA A 117 -14.35 -9.71 8.27
CA ALA A 117 -14.32 -11.16 8.19
C ALA A 117 -15.77 -11.68 8.05
N SER A 118 -16.05 -12.45 7.00
CA SER A 118 -17.42 -12.92 6.71
C SER A 118 -17.45 -14.38 6.29
N GLY A 119 -18.63 -15.00 6.40
CA GLY A 119 -18.84 -16.40 6.02
C GLY A 119 -18.17 -17.39 6.98
N GLN A 120 -17.55 -18.44 6.43
CA GLN A 120 -16.88 -19.49 7.21
C GLN A 120 -15.72 -18.97 8.06
N ALA A 121 -15.17 -17.80 7.76
CA ALA A 121 -14.13 -17.16 8.56
C ALA A 121 -14.60 -16.77 9.98
N MET A 122 -15.91 -16.68 10.24
CA MET A 122 -16.44 -16.37 11.57
C MET A 122 -16.27 -17.53 12.57
N GLU A 123 -16.02 -18.75 12.09
CA GLU A 123 -15.73 -19.93 12.92
C GLU A 123 -14.22 -20.07 13.23
N CYS A 124 -13.37 -19.24 12.62
CA CYS A 124 -11.93 -19.21 12.82
C CYS A 124 -11.51 -18.08 13.78
N ALA A 125 -10.24 -18.12 14.22
CA ALA A 125 -9.63 -17.00 14.92
C ALA A 125 -9.62 -15.75 14.02
N ILE A 126 -9.92 -14.56 14.54
CA ILE A 126 -9.95 -13.32 13.75
C ILE A 126 -8.56 -13.01 13.16
N VAL A 127 -7.50 -13.47 13.81
CA VAL A 127 -6.13 -13.36 13.31
C VAL A 127 -5.93 -14.06 11.96
N ASP A 128 -6.71 -15.08 11.61
CA ASP A 128 -6.63 -15.69 10.26
C ASP A 128 -7.00 -14.69 9.16
N GLY A 129 -7.89 -13.74 9.47
CA GLY A 129 -8.18 -12.61 8.59
C GLY A 129 -6.98 -11.67 8.42
N LEU A 130 -6.25 -11.39 9.51
CA LEU A 130 -5.00 -10.61 9.45
C LEU A 130 -3.91 -11.33 8.65
N VAL A 131 -3.77 -12.64 8.86
CA VAL A 131 -2.84 -13.49 8.08
C VAL A 131 -3.19 -13.41 6.60
N SER A 132 -4.46 -13.50 6.24
CA SER A 132 -4.91 -13.38 4.85
C SER A 132 -4.53 -12.03 4.23
N VAL A 133 -4.66 -10.92 4.95
CA VAL A 133 -4.24 -9.59 4.48
C VAL A 133 -2.71 -9.52 4.28
N VAL A 134 -1.93 -10.04 5.22
CA VAL A 134 -0.46 -10.08 5.10
C VAL A 134 -0.03 -10.95 3.92
N LEU A 135 -0.70 -12.08 3.70
CA LEU A 135 -0.44 -12.95 2.55
C LEU A 135 -0.83 -12.28 1.22
N LEU A 136 -1.90 -11.48 1.18
CA LEU A 136 -2.23 -10.69 -0.02
C LEU A 136 -1.11 -9.72 -0.38
N GLY A 137 -0.57 -8.97 0.58
CA GLY A 137 0.56 -8.08 0.33
C GLY A 137 1.82 -8.84 -0.08
N THR A 138 2.10 -9.98 0.56
CA THR A 138 3.24 -10.83 0.19
C THR A 138 3.08 -11.43 -1.22
N ALA A 139 1.85 -11.64 -1.68
CA ALA A 139 1.53 -12.11 -3.03
C ALA A 139 1.42 -10.99 -4.08
N GLY A 140 1.74 -9.74 -3.73
CA GLY A 140 1.69 -8.61 -4.66
C GLY A 140 0.27 -8.09 -4.94
N TRP A 141 -0.65 -8.21 -3.99
CA TRP A 141 -2.02 -7.67 -4.08
C TRP A 141 -2.79 -8.09 -5.35
N PRO A 142 -2.99 -9.40 -5.60
CA PRO A 142 -3.67 -9.86 -6.81
C PRO A 142 -5.09 -9.27 -6.93
N ASP A 143 -5.39 -8.62 -8.06
CA ASP A 143 -6.63 -7.87 -8.32
C ASP A 143 -7.91 -8.64 -7.96
N LYS A 144 -7.96 -9.94 -8.29
CA LYS A 144 -9.17 -10.76 -8.11
C LYS A 144 -9.42 -11.19 -6.67
N HIS A 145 -8.41 -11.13 -5.81
CA HIS A 145 -8.48 -11.61 -4.43
C HIS A 145 -8.35 -10.47 -3.41
N THR A 146 -7.89 -9.30 -3.84
CA THR A 146 -7.79 -8.12 -2.98
C THR A 146 -9.20 -7.54 -2.73
N PRO A 147 -9.60 -7.34 -1.47
CA PRO A 147 -10.87 -6.70 -1.14
C PRO A 147 -10.99 -5.33 -1.79
N SER A 148 -12.21 -4.94 -2.17
CA SER A 148 -12.49 -3.64 -2.81
C SER A 148 -12.06 -2.45 -1.95
N THR A 149 -12.08 -2.60 -0.63
CA THR A 149 -11.59 -1.57 0.32
C THR A 149 -10.07 -1.37 0.29
N LEU A 150 -9.32 -2.30 -0.30
CA LEU A 150 -7.86 -2.24 -0.50
C LEU A 150 -7.49 -2.17 -2.00
N GLN A 151 -8.43 -1.80 -2.87
CA GLN A 151 -8.21 -1.83 -4.33
C GLN A 151 -7.06 -0.94 -4.78
N GLU A 152 -6.81 0.18 -4.09
CA GLU A 152 -5.69 1.09 -4.40
C GLU A 152 -4.33 0.41 -4.20
N LYS A 153 -4.20 -0.56 -3.28
CA LYS A 153 -3.00 -1.38 -3.15
C LYS A 153 -2.78 -2.27 -4.38
N ALA A 154 -3.82 -2.94 -4.85
CA ALA A 154 -3.74 -3.80 -6.05
C ALA A 154 -3.37 -3.00 -7.30
N LYS A 155 -3.97 -1.82 -7.48
CA LYS A 155 -3.59 -0.90 -8.56
C LYS A 155 -2.13 -0.49 -8.51
N ALA A 156 -1.65 -0.09 -7.32
CA ALA A 156 -0.26 0.31 -7.14
C ALA A 156 0.71 -0.83 -7.44
N ALA A 157 0.43 -2.05 -6.95
CA ALA A 157 1.27 -3.22 -7.20
C ALA A 157 1.39 -3.52 -8.70
N ARG A 158 0.29 -3.43 -9.46
CA ARG A 158 0.32 -3.58 -10.92
C ARG A 158 1.19 -2.53 -11.62
N VAL A 159 1.25 -1.32 -11.08
CA VAL A 159 2.15 -0.28 -11.60
C VAL A 159 3.60 -0.63 -11.31
N GLN A 160 3.90 -1.06 -10.08
CA GLN A 160 5.24 -1.49 -9.69
C GLN A 160 5.75 -2.62 -10.59
N ASP A 161 4.94 -3.66 -10.82
CA ASP A 161 5.31 -4.77 -11.70
C ASP A 161 5.68 -4.29 -13.12
N ARG A 162 4.88 -3.38 -13.69
CA ARG A 162 5.15 -2.80 -15.01
C ARG A 162 6.40 -1.92 -15.03
N LEU A 163 6.66 -1.19 -13.94
CA LEU A 163 7.84 -0.36 -13.77
C LEU A 163 9.11 -1.23 -13.69
N ASP A 164 9.05 -2.32 -12.92
CA ASP A 164 10.14 -3.28 -12.77
C ASP A 164 10.45 -4.02 -14.08
N GLU A 165 9.42 -4.46 -14.82
CA GLU A 165 9.56 -5.04 -16.17
C GLU A 165 10.29 -4.10 -17.13
N ARG A 166 10.14 -2.78 -16.94
CA ARG A 166 10.76 -1.73 -17.76
C ARG A 166 12.05 -1.17 -17.17
N GLY A 167 12.45 -1.57 -15.97
CA GLY A 167 13.59 -1.00 -15.25
C GLY A 167 13.46 0.50 -14.95
N THR A 168 12.24 1.02 -14.80
CA THR A 168 11.95 2.45 -14.56
C THR A 168 11.50 2.68 -13.11
N SER A 169 12.00 3.72 -12.43
CA SER A 169 11.53 4.10 -11.08
C SER A 169 10.46 5.20 -11.14
N ILE A 170 9.51 5.21 -10.20
CA ILE A 170 8.52 6.30 -10.06
C ILE A 170 9.18 7.66 -9.79
N ASP A 171 10.35 7.66 -9.15
CA ASP A 171 11.11 8.89 -8.86
C ASP A 171 11.67 9.55 -10.14
N ALA A 172 11.56 8.87 -11.29
CA ALA A 172 11.92 9.46 -12.58
C ALA A 172 10.96 10.58 -13.01
N TYR A 173 9.74 10.65 -12.46
CA TYR A 173 8.73 11.62 -12.88
C TYR A 173 8.88 12.96 -12.16
N ALA A 174 9.06 14.04 -12.94
CA ALA A 174 9.14 15.41 -12.42
C ALA A 174 7.80 16.02 -11.96
N ILE A 175 6.69 15.29 -12.16
CA ILE A 175 5.34 15.65 -11.70
C ILE A 175 4.75 14.50 -10.88
N PRO A 176 3.96 14.80 -9.83
CA PRO A 176 3.23 13.78 -9.10
C PRO A 176 2.12 13.22 -9.99
N LEU A 177 2.17 11.91 -10.26
CA LEU A 177 1.18 11.19 -11.04
C LEU A 177 0.45 10.16 -10.18
N SER A 178 -0.84 9.97 -10.42
CA SER A 178 -1.55 8.80 -9.90
C SER A 178 -1.08 7.51 -10.56
N TYR A 179 -1.42 6.36 -9.98
CA TYR A 179 -1.12 5.05 -10.56
C TYR A 179 -1.70 4.89 -11.97
N GLU A 180 -2.94 5.35 -12.19
CA GLU A 180 -3.58 5.33 -13.50
C GLU A 180 -2.86 6.22 -14.51
N GLU A 181 -2.33 7.36 -14.07
CA GLU A 181 -1.58 8.27 -14.93
C GLU A 181 -0.23 7.69 -15.34
N ILE A 182 0.46 6.97 -14.44
CA ILE A 182 1.70 6.26 -14.77
C ILE A 182 1.44 5.16 -15.82
N ILE A 183 0.34 4.41 -15.66
CA ILE A 183 -0.09 3.42 -16.65
C ILE A 183 -0.33 4.08 -18.01
N ALA A 184 -1.14 5.15 -18.03
CA ALA A 184 -1.46 5.86 -19.26
C ALA A 184 -0.20 6.48 -19.91
N PHE A 185 0.72 6.99 -19.09
CA PHE A 185 2.00 7.51 -19.55
C PHE A 185 2.82 6.44 -20.27
N HIS A 186 2.91 5.23 -19.71
CA HIS A 186 3.65 4.13 -20.35
C HIS A 186 2.97 3.60 -21.61
N GLU A 187 1.64 3.49 -21.60
CA GLU A 187 0.88 3.09 -22.79
C GLU A 187 1.03 4.10 -23.92
N MET A 188 1.04 5.40 -23.58
CA MET A 188 1.37 6.46 -24.52
C MET A 188 2.83 6.36 -24.98
N SER A 189 3.79 6.14 -24.09
CA SER A 189 5.20 5.99 -24.46
C SER A 189 5.40 4.87 -25.48
N ASP A 190 4.82 3.68 -25.25
CA ASP A 190 4.87 2.55 -26.20
C ASP A 190 4.24 2.91 -27.55
N HIS A 191 3.08 3.57 -27.52
CA HIS A 191 2.41 4.02 -28.72
C HIS A 191 3.29 4.98 -29.53
N LEU A 192 3.90 5.96 -28.87
CA LEU A 192 4.76 6.96 -29.48
C LEU A 192 5.99 6.34 -30.16
N GLN A 193 6.55 5.25 -29.63
CA GLN A 193 7.69 4.53 -30.26
C GLN A 193 7.35 3.98 -31.65
N THR A 194 6.07 3.79 -31.98
CA THR A 194 5.63 3.29 -33.29
C THR A 194 5.40 4.39 -34.32
N GLN A 195 5.45 5.66 -33.91
CA GLN A 195 5.13 6.81 -34.74
C GLN A 195 6.35 7.45 -35.37
N ALA A 196 6.13 8.19 -36.47
CA ALA A 196 7.13 9.09 -37.01
C ALA A 196 7.38 10.27 -36.05
N SER A 197 8.62 10.77 -36.01
CA SER A 197 9.11 11.78 -35.07
C SER A 197 8.21 13.02 -34.98
N ARG A 198 7.69 13.51 -36.12
CA ARG A 198 6.81 14.68 -36.16
C ARG A 198 5.45 14.43 -35.49
N GLU A 199 4.85 13.26 -35.68
CA GLU A 199 3.56 12.93 -35.04
C GLU A 199 3.76 12.66 -33.54
N ARG A 200 4.84 11.98 -33.20
CA ARG A 200 5.26 11.79 -31.80
C ARG A 200 5.37 13.13 -31.06
N LEU A 201 6.06 14.12 -31.63
CA LEU A 201 6.22 15.45 -31.03
C LEU A 201 4.90 16.21 -30.85
N LYS A 202 3.95 16.08 -31.77
CA LYS A 202 2.61 16.70 -31.61
C LYS A 202 1.84 16.11 -30.45
N GLU A 203 1.88 14.79 -30.30
CA GLU A 203 1.18 14.11 -29.20
C GLU A 203 1.82 14.44 -27.85
N ILE A 204 3.15 14.47 -27.78
CA ILE A 204 3.87 14.90 -26.57
C ILE A 204 3.52 16.36 -26.24
N GLY A 205 3.49 17.25 -27.24
CA GLY A 205 3.06 18.63 -27.07
C GLY A 205 1.62 18.72 -26.53
N ALA A 206 0.70 17.94 -27.09
CA ALA A 206 -0.68 17.90 -26.63
C ALA A 206 -0.82 17.40 -25.19
N TYR A 207 -0.03 16.40 -24.82
CA TYR A 207 0.05 15.91 -23.46
C TYR A 207 0.62 16.96 -22.50
N ALA A 208 1.73 17.62 -22.87
CA ALA A 208 2.35 18.70 -22.08
C ALA A 208 1.35 19.84 -21.80
N ARG A 209 0.59 20.27 -22.82
CA ARG A 209 -0.44 21.30 -22.67
C ARG A 209 -1.54 20.88 -21.71
N ARG A 210 -1.97 19.60 -21.72
CA ARG A 210 -2.98 19.10 -20.78
C ARG A 210 -2.45 19.11 -19.34
N LEU A 211 -1.21 18.70 -19.13
CA LEU A 211 -0.57 18.74 -17.81
C LEU A 211 -0.47 20.17 -17.28
N TYR A 212 -0.07 21.12 -18.13
CA TYR A 212 0.05 22.52 -17.75
C TYR A 212 -1.32 23.17 -17.49
N VAL A 213 -2.23 23.12 -18.47
CA VAL A 213 -3.50 23.87 -18.44
C VAL A 213 -4.56 23.20 -17.58
N CYS A 214 -4.75 21.89 -17.74
CA CYS A 214 -5.86 21.17 -17.09
C CYS A 214 -5.49 20.67 -15.69
N ARG A 215 -4.21 20.34 -15.46
CA ARG A 215 -3.74 19.83 -14.15
C ARG A 215 -3.01 20.89 -13.32
N GLY A 216 -2.64 22.02 -13.92
CA GLY A 216 -2.06 23.16 -13.20
C GLY A 216 -0.61 22.93 -12.73
N HIS A 217 0.10 21.98 -13.34
CA HIS A 217 1.54 21.83 -13.09
C HIS A 217 2.32 23.01 -13.66
N ASP A 218 3.43 23.36 -13.05
CA ASP A 218 4.29 24.42 -13.57
C ASP A 218 5.01 23.98 -14.86
N GLN A 219 5.41 24.97 -15.67
CA GLN A 219 6.01 24.72 -16.97
C GLN A 219 7.31 23.90 -16.88
N GLN A 220 8.12 24.13 -15.85
CA GLN A 220 9.44 23.49 -15.73
C GLN A 220 9.29 22.00 -15.42
N SER A 221 8.44 21.64 -14.46
CA SER A 221 8.15 20.23 -14.15
C SER A 221 7.50 19.51 -15.34
N VAL A 222 6.60 20.17 -16.08
CA VAL A 222 6.02 19.59 -17.30
C VAL A 222 7.10 19.32 -18.35
N GLN A 223 7.98 20.30 -18.61
CA GLN A 223 9.09 20.16 -19.56
C GLN A 223 10.03 19.01 -19.19
N GLN A 224 10.42 18.91 -17.92
CA GLN A 224 11.25 17.80 -17.43
C GLN A 224 10.55 16.45 -17.55
N HIS A 225 9.25 16.40 -17.25
CA HIS A 225 8.47 15.17 -17.34
C HIS A 225 8.34 14.66 -18.78
N VAL A 226 8.02 15.54 -19.73
CA VAL A 226 7.82 15.12 -21.13
C VAL A 226 9.13 14.77 -21.84
N GLN A 227 10.28 15.16 -21.29
CA GLN A 227 11.58 14.75 -21.80
C GLN A 227 11.78 13.22 -21.77
N LEU A 228 11.17 12.54 -20.80
CA LEU A 228 11.12 11.07 -20.76
C LEU A 228 10.44 10.46 -22.00
N LEU A 229 9.45 11.16 -22.58
CA LEU A 229 8.76 10.73 -23.79
C LEU A 229 9.49 11.11 -25.07
N MET A 230 10.54 11.92 -24.97
CA MET A 230 11.36 12.37 -26.11
C MET A 230 12.62 11.50 -26.27
N GLU A 231 12.84 10.51 -25.40
CA GLU A 231 13.98 9.60 -25.51
C GLU A 231 14.01 8.89 -26.87
N GLY A 232 15.16 8.95 -27.55
CA GLY A 232 15.34 8.39 -28.89
C GLY A 232 14.89 9.29 -30.04
N LEU A 233 14.43 10.52 -29.79
CA LEU A 233 14.29 11.55 -30.83
C LEU A 233 15.60 12.30 -31.01
N GLU A 234 15.95 12.62 -32.25
CA GLU A 234 17.15 13.40 -32.56
C GLU A 234 16.91 14.89 -32.31
N ALA A 235 17.97 15.61 -31.92
CA ALA A 235 17.86 17.02 -31.55
C ALA A 235 17.40 17.92 -32.72
N ASP A 236 17.81 17.57 -33.95
CA ASP A 236 17.42 18.28 -35.17
C ASP A 236 15.94 18.07 -35.52
N GLU A 237 15.37 16.89 -35.23
CA GLU A 237 13.93 16.62 -35.40
C GLU A 237 13.09 17.47 -34.43
N ILE A 238 13.54 17.59 -33.18
CA ILE A 238 12.90 18.41 -32.15
C ILE A 238 12.96 19.88 -32.55
N GLU A 239 14.14 20.38 -32.96
CA GLU A 239 14.34 21.76 -33.39
C GLU A 239 13.52 22.10 -34.64
N ALA A 240 13.50 21.21 -35.64
CA ALA A 240 12.70 21.38 -36.85
C ALA A 240 11.19 21.48 -36.54
N TYR A 241 10.69 20.68 -35.58
CA TYR A 241 9.31 20.80 -35.12
C TYR A 241 9.07 22.12 -34.37
N CYS A 242 9.96 22.50 -33.44
CA CYS A 242 9.77 23.69 -32.61
C CYS A 242 9.88 25.01 -33.40
N ASN A 243 10.57 25.01 -34.55
CA ASN A 243 10.63 26.14 -35.47
C ASN A 243 9.32 26.36 -36.25
N GLU A 244 8.56 25.29 -36.50
CA GLU A 244 7.25 25.34 -37.17
C GLU A 244 6.28 24.34 -36.51
N PRO A 245 5.84 24.63 -35.27
CA PRO A 245 5.00 23.71 -34.51
C PRO A 245 3.55 23.83 -35.00
N GLU A 246 2.81 22.72 -34.94
CA GLU A 246 1.38 22.74 -35.27
C GLU A 246 0.59 23.59 -34.26
N VAL A 247 1.04 23.60 -33.00
CA VAL A 247 0.51 24.46 -31.95
C VAL A 247 1.67 25.26 -31.35
N ALA A 248 1.59 26.60 -31.40
CA ALA A 248 2.68 27.49 -31.00
C ALA A 248 3.17 27.28 -29.54
N ALA A 249 2.28 26.83 -28.65
CA ALA A 249 2.62 26.56 -27.25
C ALA A 249 3.56 25.36 -27.07
N ASP A 250 3.76 24.52 -28.10
CA ASP A 250 4.47 23.24 -27.95
C ASP A 250 5.96 23.48 -27.77
N ALA A 251 6.49 24.49 -28.45
CA ALA A 251 7.84 24.96 -28.28
C ALA A 251 8.15 25.37 -26.82
N MET A 252 7.15 25.75 -26.01
CA MET A 252 7.36 26.09 -24.60
C MET A 252 7.75 24.88 -23.75
N PHE A 253 7.38 23.66 -24.17
CA PHE A 253 7.57 22.43 -23.42
C PHE A 253 8.58 21.48 -24.08
N LEU A 254 8.70 21.51 -25.41
CA LEU A 254 9.54 20.57 -26.17
C LEU A 254 10.94 21.10 -26.47
N MET A 255 11.17 22.42 -26.41
CA MET A 255 12.49 22.97 -26.67
C MET A 255 13.51 22.48 -25.63
N PRO A 256 14.70 22.00 -26.03
CA PRO A 256 15.77 21.67 -25.10
C PRO A 256 16.16 22.89 -24.27
N GLN A 257 16.33 22.72 -22.96
CA GLN A 257 16.91 23.80 -22.15
C GLN A 257 18.38 23.98 -22.58
N MET A 258 18.69 25.12 -23.19
CA MET A 258 20.08 25.53 -23.37
C MET A 258 20.69 25.73 -21.98
N ALA A 259 21.69 24.91 -21.64
CA ALA A 259 22.51 25.12 -20.46
C ALA A 259 23.04 26.56 -20.47
N ARG A 260 22.63 27.36 -19.49
CA ARG A 260 23.21 28.67 -19.20
C ARG A 260 24.34 28.50 -18.20
#